data_AF-A0A953EW42-F1
#
_entry.id   AF-A0A953EW42-F1
#
_cell.length_a   1.000
_cell.length_b   1.000
_cell.length_c   1.000
_cell.angle_alpha   90.00
_cell.angle_beta   90.00
_cell.angle_gamma   90.00
#
_symmetry.space_group_name_H-M   'P 1'
#
loop_
_entity.id
_entity.type
_entity.pdbx_description
1 polymer ?
#
loop_
_entity_poly.entity_id
_entity_poly.type
_entity_poly.pdbx_seq_one_letter_code
_entity_poly.pdbx_strand_id
1 'polypeptide(L)' 'MRTTIDLPDEIHELARYLAASRGESLGSTIAAILREAIDTEDLATTRERFVEAEPASGLLTVGGGPVRRAGEVRSLAYDE' A
#
# COMPACT_ATOMS: atom_id res chain seq x y z
N MET A 1 -11.20 0.54 -11.48
CA MET A 1 -12.15 0.27 -10.38
C MET A 1 -12.47 1.57 -9.67
N ARG A 2 -13.66 1.70 -9.08
CA ARG A 2 -14.06 2.89 -8.29
C ARG A 2 -14.02 2.50 -6.82
N THR A 3 -13.23 3.22 -6.04
CA THR A 3 -13.09 3.02 -4.59
C THR A 3 -13.62 4.26 -3.89
N THR A 4 -14.43 4.07 -2.85
CA THR A 4 -14.86 5.14 -1.95
C THR A 4 -14.01 5.04 -0.69
N ILE A 5 -13.46 6.16 -0.25
CA ILE A 5 -12.66 6.26 0.98
C ILE A 5 -13.24 7.40 1.81
N ASP A 6 -13.34 7.19 3.11
CA ASP A 6 -13.69 8.24 4.05
C ASP A 6 -12.42 9.01 4.42
N LEU A 7 -12.46 10.33 4.32
CA LEU A 7 -11.35 11.21 4.66
C LEU A 7 -11.78 12.12 5.81
N PRO A 8 -10.92 12.34 6.81
CA PRO A 8 -11.13 13.42 7.76
C PRO A 8 -11.32 14.75 7.02
N ASP A 9 -12.23 15.59 7.51
CA ASP A 9 -12.60 16.86 6.84
C ASP A 9 -11.37 17.72 6.52
N GLU A 10 -10.43 17.82 7.46
CA GLU A 10 -9.19 18.57 7.29
C GLU A 10 -8.34 18.06 6.10
N ILE A 11 -8.26 16.75 5.92
CA ILE A 11 -7.51 16.13 4.81
C ILE A 11 -8.27 16.32 3.50
N HIS A 12 -9.59 16.21 3.54
CA HIS A 12 -10.43 16.42 2.37
C HIS A 12 -10.32 17.86 1.85
N GLU A 13 -10.32 18.86 2.74
CA GLU A 13 -10.13 20.28 2.39
C GLU A 13 -8.75 20.53 1.77
N LEU A 14 -7.69 20.00 2.40
CA LEU A 14 -6.31 20.11 1.88
C LEU A 14 -6.16 19.47 0.50
N ALA A 15 -6.71 18.27 0.31
CA ALA A 15 -6.67 17.57 -0.98
C ALA A 15 -7.46 18.33 -2.05
N ARG A 16 -8.59 18.95 -1.68
CA ARG A 16 -9.38 19.78 -2.61
C ARG A 16 -8.63 21.05 -3.01
N TYR A 17 -7.99 21.73 -2.06
CA TYR A 17 -7.15 22.88 -2.34
C TYR A 17 -6.00 22.53 -3.31
N LEU A 18 -5.31 21.42 -3.04
CA LEU A 18 -4.22 20.96 -3.89
C LEU A 18 -4.67 20.56 -5.30
N ALA A 19 -5.84 19.93 -5.42
CA ALA A 19 -6.42 19.60 -6.71
C ALA A 19 -6.75 20.88 -7.51
N ALA A 20 -7.35 21.87 -6.85
CA ALA A 20 -7.65 23.17 -7.46
C ALA A 20 -6.37 23.91 -7.91
N SER A 21 -5.31 23.90 -7.09
CA SER A 21 -4.04 24.55 -7.45
C SER A 21 -3.34 23.87 -8.64
N ARG A 22 -3.57 22.57 -8.84
CA ARG A 22 -3.00 21.79 -9.95
C ARG A 22 -3.89 21.76 -11.20
N GLY A 23 -5.13 22.27 -11.11
CA GLY A 23 -6.12 22.15 -12.19
C GLY A 23 -6.57 20.72 -12.46
N GLU A 24 -6.47 19.84 -11.45
CA GLU A 24 -6.81 18.42 -11.55
C GLU A 24 -8.09 18.08 -10.80
N SER A 25 -8.63 16.88 -11.04
CA SER A 25 -9.71 16.34 -10.21
C SER A 25 -9.18 15.84 -8.87
N LEU A 26 -10.00 15.93 -7.81
CA LEU A 26 -9.67 15.43 -6.48
C LEU A 26 -9.19 13.96 -6.50
N GLY A 27 -9.87 13.11 -7.27
CA GLY A 27 -9.49 11.70 -7.40
C GLY A 27 -8.12 11.50 -8.06
N SER A 28 -7.78 12.31 -9.07
CA SER A 28 -6.46 12.30 -9.73
C SER A 28 -5.37 12.69 -8.74
N THR A 29 -5.59 13.78 -8.00
CA THR A 29 -4.63 14.28 -7.03
C THR A 29 -4.40 13.29 -5.88
N ILE A 30 -5.47 12.70 -5.32
CA ILE A 30 -5.36 11.67 -4.29
C ILE A 30 -4.60 10.45 -4.84
N ALA A 31 -4.91 10.00 -6.05
CA ALA A 31 -4.21 8.87 -6.66
C ALA A 31 -2.71 9.15 -6.87
N ALA A 32 -2.34 10.38 -7.24
CA ALA A 32 -0.95 10.77 -7.39
C ALA A 32 -0.20 10.77 -6.05
N ILE A 33 -0.80 11.32 -5.00
CA ILE A 33 -0.23 11.30 -3.63
C ILE A 33 -0.04 9.86 -3.15
N LEU A 34 -1.06 9.01 -3.32
CA LEU A 34 -0.96 7.61 -2.92
C LEU A 34 0.10 6.85 -3.72
N ARG A 35 0.28 7.15 -5.01
CA ARG A 35 1.35 6.54 -5.83
C ARG A 35 2.75 6.96 -5.38
N GLU A 36 2.90 8.20 -4.92
CA GLU A 36 4.18 8.68 -4.38
C GLU A 36 4.47 8.08 -3.00
N ALA A 37 3.43 7.90 -2.18
CA ALA A 37 3.55 7.34 -0.83
C ALA A 37 3.71 5.82 -0.81
N ILE A 38 3.13 5.10 -1.78
CA ILE A 38 3.35 3.67 -1.94
C ILE A 38 4.75 3.49 -2.52
N ASP A 39 5.70 3.15 -1.65
CA ASP A 39 7.09 2.92 -2.04
C ASP A 39 7.16 1.84 -3.13
N THR A 40 8.12 1.98 -4.04
CA THR A 40 8.24 1.07 -5.20
C THR A 40 8.53 -0.37 -4.74
N GLU A 41 9.11 -0.54 -3.55
CA GLU A 41 9.29 -1.84 -2.88
C GLU A 41 7.95 -2.50 -2.50
N ASP A 42 6.94 -1.75 -2.06
CA ASP A 42 5.59 -2.26 -1.76
C ASP A 42 4.85 -2.69 -3.04
N LEU A 43 5.07 -1.98 -4.15
CA LEU A 43 4.55 -2.34 -5.47
C LEU A 43 5.25 -3.58 -6.07
N ALA A 44 6.56 -3.71 -5.87
CA ALA A 44 7.34 -4.87 -6.31
C ALA A 44 6.97 -6.13 -5.52
N THR A 45 6.67 -5.98 -4.23
CA THR A 45 6.28 -7.08 -3.35
C THR A 45 4.81 -7.47 -3.46
N THR A 46 3.94 -6.57 -3.91
CA THR A 46 2.53 -6.87 -4.24
C THR A 46 2.41 -7.74 -5.50
N ARG A 47 3.45 -7.80 -6.34
CA ARG A 47 3.35 -8.35 -7.70
C ARG A 47 3.24 -9.86 -7.82
N GLU A 48 3.67 -10.65 -6.85
CA GLU A 48 3.32 -12.07 -6.71
C GLU A 48 4.04 -12.63 -5.48
N ARG A 49 3.29 -13.17 -4.52
CA ARG A 49 3.88 -14.03 -3.49
C ARG A 49 4.20 -15.35 -4.16
N PHE A 50 5.47 -15.76 -4.13
CA PHE A 50 5.87 -17.06 -4.61
C PHE A 50 6.42 -17.90 -3.45
N VAL A 51 6.18 -19.20 -3.54
CA VAL A 51 6.71 -20.20 -2.62
C VAL A 51 7.54 -21.16 -3.46
N GLU A 52 8.82 -21.24 -3.16
CA GLU A 52 9.75 -22.14 -3.85
C GLU A 52 10.48 -23.00 -2.82
N ALA A 53 10.68 -24.27 -3.13
CA ALA A 53 11.47 -25.15 -2.29
C ALA A 53 12.97 -24.96 -2.60
N GLU A 54 13.77 -24.59 -1.59
CA GLU A 54 15.21 -24.47 -1.74
C GLU A 54 15.82 -25.86 -2.00
N PRO A 55 16.51 -26.09 -3.12
CA PRO A 55 16.99 -27.43 -3.49
C PRO A 55 18.04 -28.00 -2.53
N ALA A 56 18.80 -27.14 -1.84
CA ALA A 56 19.90 -27.56 -0.99
C ALA A 56 19.47 -27.93 0.44
N SER A 57 18.46 -27.24 0.98
CA SER A 57 18.00 -27.43 2.37
C SER A 57 16.64 -28.13 2.47
N GLY A 58 15.87 -28.17 1.38
CA GLY A 58 14.48 -28.62 1.38
C GLY A 58 13.52 -27.66 2.09
N LEU A 59 13.99 -26.49 2.53
CA LEU A 59 13.16 -25.48 3.18
C LEU A 59 12.32 -24.72 2.14
N LEU A 60 11.11 -24.32 2.54
CA LEU A 60 10.28 -23.46 1.73
C LEU A 60 10.74 -22.01 1.87
N THR A 61 11.18 -21.43 0.76
CA THR A 61 11.44 -19.99 0.64
C THR A 61 10.18 -19.31 0.19
N VAL A 62 9.74 -18.31 0.94
CA VAL A 62 8.64 -17.42 0.54
C VAL A 62 9.26 -16.10 0.10
N GLY A 63 9.01 -15.74 -1.16
CA GLY A 63 9.48 -14.50 -1.75
C GLY A 63 8.30 -13.65 -2.23
N GLY A 64 8.50 -12.34 -2.28
CA GLY A 64 7.42 -11.40 -2.54
C GLY A 64 6.57 -11.13 -1.29
N GLY A 65 6.21 -9.87 -1.10
CA GLY A 65 5.61 -9.34 0.12
C GLY A 65 6.56 -8.43 0.90
N PRO A 66 6.06 -7.34 1.52
CA PRO A 66 6.89 -6.49 2.36
C PRO A 66 7.41 -7.28 3.56
N VAL A 67 8.67 -7.02 3.95
CA VAL A 67 9.26 -7.63 5.15
C VAL A 67 8.57 -7.06 6.38
N ARG A 68 7.63 -7.82 6.94
CA ARG A 68 6.92 -7.44 8.17
C ARG A 68 7.76 -7.79 9.39
N ARG A 69 7.93 -6.84 10.29
CA ARG A 69 8.52 -7.09 11.61
C ARG A 69 7.49 -7.73 12.52
N ALA A 70 7.95 -8.48 13.52
CA ALA A 70 7.08 -9.20 14.45
C ALA A 70 6.01 -8.31 15.13
N GLY A 71 6.29 -7.02 15.34
CA GLY A 71 5.33 -6.06 15.88
C GLY A 71 4.11 -5.80 14.99
N GLU A 72 4.27 -5.84 13.67
CA GLU A 72 3.21 -5.58 12.70
C GLU A 72 2.28 -6.78 12.51
N VAL A 73 2.79 -8.00 12.67
CA VAL A 73 1.99 -9.23 12.59
C VAL A 73 1.07 -9.33 13.80
N ARG A 74 1.55 -8.91 14.98
CA ARG A 74 0.78 -8.97 16.22
C ARG A 74 -0.44 -8.05 16.18
N SER A 75 -0.39 -6.89 15.54
CA SER A 75 -1.54 -6.00 15.42
C SER A 75 -2.64 -6.52 14.51
N LEU A 76 -2.32 -7.38 13.54
CA LEU A 76 -3.29 -7.95 12.60
C LEU A 76 -4.07 -9.15 13.18
N ALA A 77 -3.57 -9.76 14.26
CA ALA A 77 -4.17 -10.95 14.87
C ALA A 77 -5.26 -10.65 15.91
N TYR A 78 -5.52 -9.37 16.21
CA TYR A 78 -6.47 -8.93 17.26
C TYR A 78 -7.60 -8.06 16.71
N ASP A 79 -7.80 -8.03 15.39
CA ASP A 79 -8.87 -7.28 14.72
C ASP A 79 -10.06 -8.20 14.31
N GLU A 80 -10.40 -9.17 15.17
CA GLU A 80 -11.63 -10.00 15.10
C GLU A 80 -12.57 -9.71 16.27
#